data_AF-A0A1F6YR62-F1
#
_entry.id   AF-A0A1F6YR62-F1
#
_cell.length_a   1.000
_cell.length_b   1.000
_cell.length_c   1.000
_cell.angle_alpha   90.00
_cell.angle_beta   90.00
_cell.angle_gamma   90.00
#
_symmetry.space_group_name_H-M   'P 1'
#
loop_
_entity.id
_entity.type
_entity.pdbx_description
1 polymer ?
#
loop_
_entity_poly.entity_id
_entity_poly.type
_entity_poly.pdbx_seq_one_letter_code
_entity_poly.pdbx_strand_id
1 'polypeptide(L)'
;MIKMNKKGFTLIELLVVVAIIGLLSSIVLTSVNSARKKARDARTLEDVRQVTLALNMARDASPTNSWPGIANWQCLKASGTCWRGSYSGNSTIGNALAPYMPTIPKTQNPSSANYAYDSYLYYPTSSGIGGSPAGAYIIYALEGGAFANKCNGYYAGQMDTGYWYCYSWIGN
;
A
#
# COMPACT_ATOMS: atom_id res chain seq x y z
N MET A 1 -9.08 51.34 -43.88
CA MET A 1 -8.96 51.34 -42.40
C MET A 1 -10.06 50.43 -41.85
N ILE A 2 -9.73 49.24 -41.36
CA ILE A 2 -10.71 48.25 -40.87
C ILE A 2 -11.03 48.57 -39.40
N LYS A 3 -12.27 48.95 -39.12
CA LYS A 3 -12.75 49.26 -37.76
C LYS A 3 -13.04 47.96 -37.03
N MET A 4 -12.17 47.56 -36.12
CA MET A 4 -12.39 46.39 -35.26
C MET A 4 -13.49 46.70 -34.24
N ASN A 5 -14.68 46.14 -34.45
CA ASN A 5 -15.80 46.26 -33.53
C ASN A 5 -15.51 45.40 -32.28
N LYS A 6 -15.01 46.01 -31.20
CA LYS A 6 -14.74 45.31 -29.94
C LYS A 6 -16.08 45.02 -29.24
N LYS A 7 -16.56 43.78 -29.36
CA LYS A 7 -17.68 43.28 -28.56
C LYS A 7 -17.23 43.11 -27.10
N GLY A 8 -17.90 43.78 -26.17
CA GLY A 8 -17.71 43.57 -24.73
C GLY A 8 -18.55 42.40 -24.24
N PHE A 9 -18.06 41.67 -23.23
CA PHE A 9 -18.83 40.64 -22.53
C PHE A 9 -19.91 41.29 -21.65
N THR A 10 -21.09 40.69 -21.61
CA THR A 10 -22.17 41.06 -20.69
C THR A 10 -21.94 40.43 -19.31
N LEU A 11 -22.47 41.07 -18.25
CA LEU A 11 -22.40 40.53 -16.89
C LEU A 11 -23.05 39.15 -16.77
N ILE A 12 -24.15 38.91 -17.52
CA ILE A 12 -24.84 37.63 -17.50
C ILE A 12 -24.02 36.51 -18.17
N GLU A 13 -23.32 36.82 -19.26
CA GLU A 13 -22.42 35.84 -19.90
C GLU A 13 -21.30 35.42 -18.96
N LEU A 14 -20.70 36.37 -18.23
CA LEU A 14 -19.63 36.06 -17.27
C LEU A 14 -20.17 35.24 -16.08
N LEU A 15 -21.39 35.54 -15.61
CA LEU A 15 -22.04 34.83 -14.51
C LEU A 15 -22.36 33.37 -14.87
N VAL A 16 -22.88 33.12 -16.07
CA VAL A 16 -23.18 31.75 -16.53
C VAL A 16 -21.90 30.93 -16.67
N VAL A 17 -20.81 31.53 -17.14
CA VAL A 17 -19.52 30.83 -17.29
C VAL A 17 -18.97 30.36 -15.95
N VAL A 18 -18.94 31.21 -14.93
CA VAL A 18 -18.44 30.81 -13.61
C VAL A 18 -19.35 29.77 -12.95
N ALA A 19 -20.66 29.83 -13.19
CA ALA A 19 -21.61 28.82 -12.71
C ALA A 19 -21.33 27.44 -13.34
N ILE A 20 -21.09 27.38 -14.66
CA ILE A 20 -20.77 26.13 -15.36
C ILE A 20 -19.41 25.57 -14.92
N ILE A 21 -18.38 26.42 -14.80
CA ILE A 21 -17.04 26.00 -14.32
C ILE A 21 -17.15 25.47 -12.88
N GLY A 22 -17.92 26.13 -12.01
CA GLY A 22 -18.17 25.69 -10.64
C GLY A 22 -18.83 24.30 -10.59
N LEU A 23 -19.87 24.08 -11.41
CA LEU A 23 -20.55 22.80 -11.51
C LEU A 23 -19.60 21.69 -11.99
N LEU A 24 -18.91 21.90 -13.11
CA LEU A 24 -18.00 20.91 -13.69
C LEU A 24 -16.82 20.59 -12.75
N SER A 25 -16.23 21.61 -12.11
CA SER A 25 -15.09 21.41 -11.20
C SER A 25 -15.46 20.59 -9.95
N SER A 26 -16.68 20.71 -9.43
CA SER A 26 -17.16 19.94 -8.28
C SER A 26 -17.21 18.42 -8.56
N ILE A 27 -17.65 18.03 -9.77
CA ILE A 27 -17.73 16.63 -10.20
C ILE A 27 -16.32 16.06 -10.43
N VAL A 28 -15.42 16.85 -11.02
CA VAL A 28 -14.02 16.45 -11.25
C VAL A 28 -13.30 16.19 -9.93
N LEU A 29 -13.48 17.03 -8.92
CA LEU A 29 -12.77 16.89 -7.63
C LEU A 29 -13.10 15.56 -6.92
N THR A 30 -14.38 15.18 -6.87
CA THR A 30 -14.81 13.94 -6.21
C THR A 30 -14.29 12.69 -6.92
N SER A 31 -14.29 12.69 -8.26
CA SER A 31 -13.75 11.59 -9.07
C SER A 31 -12.23 11.42 -8.93
N VAL A 32 -11.47 12.51 -8.89
CA VAL A 32 -10.00 12.48 -8.75
C VAL A 32 -9.56 11.89 -7.41
N ASN A 33 -10.28 12.17 -6.33
CA ASN A 33 -9.95 11.61 -5.01
C ASN A 33 -10.09 10.07 -4.98
N SER A 34 -11.15 9.53 -5.61
CA SER A 34 -11.34 8.09 -5.76
C SER A 34 -10.28 7.44 -6.65
N ALA A 35 -9.91 8.11 -7.76
CA ALA A 35 -8.86 7.64 -8.65
C ALA A 35 -7.48 7.58 -7.96
N ARG A 36 -7.12 8.61 -7.18
CA ARG A 36 -5.87 8.63 -6.40
C ARG A 36 -5.80 7.49 -5.38
N LYS A 37 -6.92 7.20 -4.71
CA LYS A 37 -7.04 6.08 -3.78
C LYS A 37 -6.78 4.73 -4.47
N LYS A 38 -7.45 4.49 -5.60
CA LYS A 38 -7.23 3.27 -6.41
C LYS A 38 -5.79 3.16 -6.92
N ALA A 39 -5.17 4.27 -7.32
CA ALA A 39 -3.77 4.28 -7.75
C ALA A 39 -2.80 3.88 -6.63
N ARG A 40 -3.03 4.35 -5.40
CA ARG A 40 -2.22 3.96 -4.22
C ARG A 40 -2.44 2.50 -3.83
N ASP A 41 -3.69 2.01 -3.90
CA ASP A 41 -3.99 0.59 -3.69
C ASP A 41 -3.27 -0.29 -4.73
N ALA A 42 -3.33 0.08 -6.02
CA ALA A 42 -2.65 -0.63 -7.10
C ALA A 42 -1.12 -0.62 -6.92
N ARG A 43 -0.56 0.52 -6.51
CA ARG A 43 0.87 0.63 -6.21
C ARG A 43 1.28 -0.27 -5.05
N THR A 44 0.49 -0.29 -3.98
CA THR A 44 0.72 -1.14 -2.81
C THR A 44 0.74 -2.62 -3.19
N LEU A 45 -0.16 -3.05 -4.08
CA LEU A 45 -0.20 -4.42 -4.57
C LEU A 45 1.03 -4.78 -5.40
N GLU A 46 1.50 -3.87 -6.26
CA GLU A 46 2.72 -4.07 -7.04
C GLU A 46 3.95 -4.16 -6.13
N ASP A 47 4.06 -3.26 -5.15
CA ASP A 47 5.13 -3.27 -4.16
C ASP A 47 5.16 -4.61 -3.40
N VAL A 48 3.99 -5.15 -3.00
CA VAL A 48 3.89 -6.49 -2.38
C VAL A 48 4.40 -7.58 -3.32
N ARG A 49 4.06 -7.55 -4.62
CA ARG A 49 4.57 -8.55 -5.58
C ARG A 49 6.08 -8.50 -5.71
N GLN A 50 6.66 -7.30 -5.78
CA GLN A 50 8.11 -7.12 -5.87
C GLN A 50 8.81 -7.63 -4.62
N VAL A 51 8.27 -7.35 -3.44
CA VAL A 51 8.81 -7.85 -2.16
C VAL A 51 8.70 -9.37 -2.09
N THR A 52 7.55 -9.95 -2.44
CA THR A 52 7.34 -11.41 -2.51
C THR A 52 8.39 -12.07 -3.40
N LEU A 53 8.68 -11.50 -4.57
CA LEU A 53 9.71 -12.02 -5.46
C LEU A 53 11.09 -11.96 -4.80
N ALA A 54 11.45 -10.80 -4.23
CA ALA A 54 12.75 -10.63 -3.57
C ALA A 54 12.93 -11.56 -2.36
N LEU A 55 11.86 -11.82 -1.59
CA LEU A 55 11.88 -12.78 -0.47
C LEU A 55 12.08 -14.21 -0.95
N ASN A 56 11.45 -14.61 -2.06
CA ASN A 56 11.69 -15.93 -2.66
C ASN A 56 13.16 -16.06 -3.10
N MET A 57 13.69 -15.06 -3.81
CA MET A 57 15.10 -15.07 -4.23
C MET A 57 16.06 -15.12 -3.03
N ALA A 58 15.77 -14.38 -1.96
CA ALA A 58 16.55 -14.40 -0.73
C ALA A 58 16.49 -15.74 0.00
N ARG A 59 15.32 -16.42 0.01
CA ARG A 59 15.19 -17.78 0.54
C ARG A 59 16.04 -18.76 -0.27
N ASP A 60 15.93 -18.71 -1.59
CA ASP A 60 16.61 -19.66 -2.49
C ASP A 60 18.14 -19.47 -2.46
N ALA A 61 18.62 -18.27 -2.13
CA ALA A 61 20.04 -17.99 -1.91
C ALA A 61 20.54 -18.32 -0.48
N SER A 62 19.64 -18.58 0.46
CA SER A 62 20.01 -19.00 1.82
C SER A 62 20.58 -20.42 1.80
N PRO A 63 21.71 -20.70 2.49
CA PRO A 63 22.31 -22.04 2.53
C PRO A 63 21.35 -23.14 3.00
N THR A 64 20.37 -22.78 3.83
CA THR A 64 19.38 -23.70 4.42
C THR A 64 18.01 -23.61 3.76
N ASN A 65 17.90 -22.91 2.62
CA ASN A 65 16.63 -22.64 1.93
C ASN A 65 15.56 -22.05 2.87
N SER A 66 16.01 -21.22 3.81
CA SER A 66 15.19 -20.67 4.89
C SER A 66 14.80 -19.23 4.61
N TRP A 67 13.59 -18.87 5.00
CA TRP A 67 13.10 -17.51 4.96
C TRP A 67 14.00 -16.54 5.77
N PRO A 68 14.33 -15.35 5.23
CA PRO A 68 15.18 -14.40 5.93
C PRO A 68 14.45 -13.77 7.11
N GLY A 69 15.06 -13.74 8.30
CA GLY A 69 14.47 -13.15 9.49
C GLY A 69 14.35 -14.13 10.65
N ILE A 70 13.42 -13.86 11.57
CA ILE A 70 13.11 -14.69 12.73
C ILE A 70 11.63 -15.07 12.68
N ALA A 71 11.27 -16.20 13.28
CA ALA A 71 9.89 -16.71 13.29
C ALA A 71 8.96 -15.89 14.21
N ASN A 72 8.76 -14.62 13.89
CA ASN A 72 7.89 -13.69 14.59
C ASN A 72 7.44 -12.56 13.65
N TRP A 73 6.52 -11.71 14.09
CA TRP A 73 6.14 -10.49 13.39
C TRP A 73 7.34 -9.54 13.25
N GLN A 74 7.68 -9.18 12.02
CA GLN A 74 8.81 -8.31 11.72
C GLN A 74 8.43 -7.20 10.76
N CYS A 75 8.94 -6.01 11.05
CA CYS A 75 8.78 -4.90 10.15
C CYS A 75 9.71 -5.03 8.94
N LEU A 76 9.17 -4.88 7.73
CA LEU A 76 9.93 -4.96 6.49
C LEU A 76 10.67 -3.64 6.22
N LYS A 77 11.63 -3.32 7.09
CA LYS A 77 12.56 -2.20 6.96
C LYS A 77 13.80 -2.45 7.80
N ALA A 78 14.90 -1.78 7.46
CA ALA A 78 16.17 -1.95 8.16
C ALA A 78 16.13 -1.43 9.62
N SER A 79 15.40 -0.35 9.91
CA SER A 79 15.36 0.28 11.24
C SER A 79 14.06 1.04 11.53
N GLY A 80 13.80 1.27 12.82
CA GLY A 80 12.60 1.95 13.35
C GLY A 80 11.41 1.01 13.52
N THR A 81 10.22 1.56 13.77
CA THR A 81 8.99 0.77 14.00
C THR A 81 7.95 0.93 12.89
N CYS A 82 7.11 -0.08 12.67
CA CYS A 82 5.92 0.03 11.84
C CYS A 82 4.71 -0.58 12.53
N TRP A 83 3.57 -0.55 11.84
CA TRP A 83 2.30 -1.03 12.37
C TRP A 83 1.98 -0.40 13.74
N ARG A 84 1.76 0.92 13.74
CA ARG A 84 1.48 1.70 14.97
C ARG A 84 2.61 1.73 16.00
N GLY A 85 3.82 1.40 15.57
CA GLY A 85 5.00 1.43 16.44
C GLY A 85 5.30 0.10 17.14
N SER A 86 4.48 -0.92 16.92
CA SER A 86 4.55 -2.19 17.66
C SER A 86 5.64 -3.14 17.15
N TYR A 87 5.96 -3.11 15.85
CA TYR A 87 6.93 -4.04 15.27
C TYR A 87 8.19 -3.32 14.81
N SER A 88 9.34 -3.82 15.26
CA SER A 88 10.64 -3.25 14.93
C SER A 88 11.18 -3.79 13.62
N GLY A 89 11.86 -2.91 12.87
CA GLY A 89 12.68 -3.27 11.72
C GLY A 89 13.89 -4.10 12.14
N ASN A 90 14.33 -4.96 11.24
CA ASN A 90 15.51 -5.79 11.45
C ASN A 90 16.42 -5.65 10.23
N SER A 91 17.68 -5.27 10.47
CA SER A 91 18.70 -5.17 9.42
C SER A 91 18.96 -6.49 8.71
N THR A 92 18.71 -7.65 9.33
CA THR A 92 18.85 -8.97 8.72
C THR A 92 17.97 -9.12 7.49
N ILE A 93 16.71 -8.69 7.55
CA ILE A 93 15.80 -8.76 6.39
C ILE A 93 16.26 -7.77 5.32
N GLY A 94 16.60 -6.54 5.73
CA GLY A 94 17.10 -5.52 4.81
C GLY A 94 18.35 -5.99 4.04
N ASN A 95 19.30 -6.63 4.74
CA ASN A 95 20.52 -7.16 4.16
C ASN A 95 20.26 -8.36 3.25
N ALA A 96 19.31 -9.24 3.61
CA ALA A 96 18.94 -10.38 2.78
C ALA A 96 18.24 -9.95 1.48
N LEU A 97 17.48 -8.86 1.52
CA LEU A 97 16.77 -8.32 0.35
C LEU A 97 17.61 -7.38 -0.51
N ALA A 98 18.64 -6.73 0.06
CA ALA A 98 19.46 -5.74 -0.63
C ALA A 98 19.99 -6.17 -2.03
N PRO A 99 20.42 -7.43 -2.26
CA PRO A 99 20.88 -7.88 -3.58
C PRO A 99 19.77 -7.92 -4.64
N TYR A 100 18.52 -8.09 -4.23
CA TYR A 100 17.36 -8.30 -5.12
C TYR A 100 16.46 -7.07 -5.20
N MET A 101 16.55 -6.21 -4.19
CA MET A 101 15.73 -5.02 -4.03
C MET A 101 16.54 -3.92 -3.33
N PRO A 102 17.04 -2.91 -4.06
CA PRO A 102 17.88 -1.86 -3.51
C PRO A 102 17.18 -1.01 -2.43
N THR A 103 15.87 -0.83 -2.57
CA THR A 103 15.05 -0.08 -1.62
C THR A 103 13.76 -0.83 -1.39
N ILE A 104 13.46 -1.16 -0.13
CA ILE A 104 12.17 -1.72 0.23
C ILE A 104 11.10 -0.63 0.00
N PRO A 105 10.07 -0.89 -0.81
CA PRO A 105 9.00 0.08 -1.03
C PRO A 105 8.35 0.48 0.29
N LYS A 106 8.07 1.77 0.40
CA LYS A 106 7.27 2.30 1.50
C LYS A 106 5.81 2.27 1.11
N THR A 107 4.95 2.03 2.09
CA THR A 107 3.50 2.13 1.86
C THR A 107 3.17 3.59 1.51
N GLN A 108 2.33 3.80 0.51
CA GLN A 108 1.91 5.14 0.10
C GLN A 108 0.68 5.64 0.87
N ASN A 109 0.22 4.90 1.88
CA ASN A 109 -1.03 5.17 2.57
C ASN A 109 -0.84 6.39 3.49
N PRO A 110 -1.33 7.58 3.08
CA PRO A 110 -1.10 8.80 3.82
C PRO A 110 -2.02 8.79 5.04
N SER A 111 -1.43 8.65 6.23
CA SER A 111 -2.04 9.04 7.49
C SER A 111 -3.50 8.60 7.67
N SER A 112 -3.72 7.36 8.11
CA SER A 112 -4.66 7.22 9.22
C SER A 112 -3.81 6.95 10.44
N ALA A 113 -4.15 7.52 11.59
CA ALA A 113 -3.53 7.21 12.88
C ALA A 113 -3.60 5.70 13.26
N ASN A 114 -4.08 4.85 12.34
CA ASN A 114 -4.52 3.48 12.52
C ASN A 114 -3.97 2.50 11.45
N TYR A 115 -3.17 2.94 10.45
CA TYR A 115 -2.51 2.04 9.48
C TYR A 115 -0.99 1.99 9.68
N ALA A 116 -0.36 0.95 9.12
CA ALA A 116 1.08 0.72 9.13
C ALA A 116 1.85 1.95 8.65
N TYR A 117 2.52 2.63 9.56
CA TYR A 117 3.45 3.71 9.20
C TYR A 117 4.53 3.15 8.27
N ASP A 118 4.66 3.74 7.09
CA ASP A 118 5.82 3.70 6.18
C ASP A 118 6.34 2.33 5.69
N SER A 119 5.81 1.18 6.10
CA SER A 119 6.32 -0.12 5.66
C SER A 119 5.35 -1.30 5.86
N TYR A 120 5.64 -2.39 5.14
CA TYR A 120 4.94 -3.66 5.21
C TYR A 120 5.35 -4.48 6.44
N LEU A 121 4.48 -5.41 6.84
CA LEU A 121 4.78 -6.37 7.90
C LEU A 121 5.03 -7.75 7.28
N TYR A 122 5.98 -8.48 7.84
CA TYR A 122 6.45 -9.75 7.35
C TYR A 122 6.47 -10.76 8.49
N TYR A 123 6.04 -11.99 8.24
CA TYR A 123 6.06 -13.04 9.25
C TYR A 123 6.40 -14.39 8.60
N PRO A 124 7.62 -14.89 8.79
CA PRO A 124 7.94 -16.28 8.52
C PRO A 124 7.49 -17.13 9.70
N THR A 125 6.75 -18.21 9.43
CA THR A 125 6.23 -19.09 10.48
C THR A 125 6.28 -20.54 10.04
N SER A 126 6.63 -21.44 10.96
CA SER A 126 6.57 -22.88 10.75
C SER A 126 5.19 -23.49 11.07
N SER A 127 4.27 -22.71 11.63
CA SER A 127 2.94 -23.16 12.05
C SER A 127 1.79 -22.52 11.27
N GLY A 128 2.09 -21.55 10.39
CA GLY A 128 1.09 -20.82 9.63
C GLY A 128 0.34 -19.76 10.44
N ILE A 129 -0.64 -19.10 9.82
CA ILE A 129 -1.43 -18.02 10.43
C ILE A 129 -2.91 -18.26 10.17
N GLY A 130 -3.72 -18.33 11.23
CA GLY A 130 -5.18 -18.39 11.10
C GLY A 130 -5.70 -19.53 10.23
N GLY A 131 -5.11 -20.73 10.32
CA GLY A 131 -5.46 -21.90 9.52
C GLY A 131 -4.78 -21.98 8.14
N SER A 132 -3.94 -21.01 7.79
CA SER A 132 -3.09 -21.05 6.59
C SER A 132 -1.86 -21.95 6.80
N PRO A 133 -1.24 -22.52 5.74
CA PRO A 133 -0.08 -23.42 5.85
C PRO A 133 1.17 -22.81 6.49
N ALA A 134 2.16 -23.63 6.85
CA ALA A 134 3.48 -23.12 7.18
C ALA A 134 4.09 -22.33 6.00
N GLY A 135 4.92 -21.33 6.31
CA GLY A 135 5.59 -20.51 5.31
C GLY A 135 5.78 -19.05 5.71
N ALA A 136 6.08 -18.22 4.74
CA ALA A 136 6.21 -16.79 4.91
C ALA A 136 4.99 -16.01 4.43
N TYR A 137 4.72 -14.91 5.12
CA TYR A 137 3.57 -14.04 4.88
C TYR A 137 3.98 -12.58 4.80
N ILE A 138 3.38 -11.85 3.86
CA ILE A 138 3.42 -10.37 3.83
C ILE A 138 2.04 -9.83 4.19
N ILE A 139 2.03 -8.82 5.04
CA ILE A 139 0.84 -8.18 5.57
C ILE A 139 0.87 -6.71 5.15
N TYR A 140 -0.25 -6.26 4.59
CA TYR A 140 -0.40 -4.94 4.02
C TYR A 140 -1.82 -4.40 4.21
N ALA A 141 -1.96 -3.08 4.14
CA ALA A 141 -3.23 -2.39 4.26
C ALA A 141 -3.55 -1.64 2.97
N LEU A 142 -4.78 -1.78 2.49
CA LEU A 142 -5.34 -1.01 1.38
C LEU A 142 -6.23 0.10 1.93
N GLU A 143 -6.37 1.18 1.16
CA GLU A 143 -7.20 2.30 1.56
C GLU A 143 -8.70 1.93 1.53
N GLY A 144 -9.40 2.22 2.63
CA GLY A 144 -10.82 1.91 2.80
C GLY A 144 -11.12 0.57 3.44
N GLY A 145 -10.15 -0.07 4.10
CA GLY A 145 -10.35 -1.31 4.85
C GLY A 145 -10.27 -2.57 3.98
N ALA A 146 -9.90 -3.68 4.60
CA ALA A 146 -9.90 -5.00 3.97
C ALA A 146 -11.29 -5.63 4.04
N PHE A 147 -12.06 -5.47 2.96
CA PHE A 147 -13.20 -6.34 2.67
C PHE A 147 -12.70 -7.52 1.85
N ALA A 148 -13.30 -8.71 2.00
CA ALA A 148 -12.86 -9.96 1.34
C ALA A 148 -12.58 -9.81 -0.17
N ASN A 149 -13.37 -8.97 -0.87
CA ASN A 149 -13.25 -8.72 -2.30
C ASN A 149 -12.08 -7.79 -2.70
N LYS A 150 -11.48 -7.06 -1.75
CA LYS A 150 -10.34 -6.16 -2.02
C LYS A 150 -8.99 -6.84 -1.90
N CYS A 151 -8.86 -7.85 -1.04
CA CYS A 151 -7.60 -8.57 -0.85
C CYS A 151 -7.41 -9.75 -1.81
N ASN A 152 -8.18 -9.80 -2.92
CA ASN A 152 -8.15 -10.88 -3.91
C ASN A 152 -8.21 -12.30 -3.30
N GLY A 153 -9.04 -12.47 -2.26
CA GLY A 153 -9.20 -13.75 -1.56
C GLY A 153 -8.27 -14.00 -0.36
N TYR A 154 -7.29 -13.13 -0.09
CA TYR A 154 -6.32 -13.31 1.00
C TYR A 154 -6.55 -12.30 2.15
N TYR A 155 -7.40 -12.65 3.13
CA TYR A 155 -7.74 -11.77 4.27
C TYR A 155 -7.65 -12.53 5.59
N ALA A 156 -7.10 -11.90 6.63
CA ALA A 156 -7.11 -12.44 8.00
C ALA A 156 -7.87 -11.52 8.94
N GLY A 157 -8.48 -12.13 9.95
CA GLY A 157 -9.13 -11.43 11.05
C GLY A 157 -8.15 -10.62 11.90
N GLN A 158 -8.70 -9.71 12.68
CA GLN A 158 -8.02 -8.71 13.52
C GLN A 158 -6.76 -9.21 14.26
N MET A 159 -5.62 -8.57 14.01
CA MET A 159 -4.44 -8.62 14.88
C MET A 159 -4.58 -7.72 16.11
N ASP A 160 -5.49 -6.75 16.02
CA ASP A 160 -5.83 -5.78 17.06
C ASP A 160 -7.29 -5.36 16.90
N THR A 161 -7.94 -5.05 18.02
CA THR A 161 -9.35 -4.67 18.14
C THR A 161 -9.74 -3.57 17.15
N GLY A 162 -10.44 -3.94 16.08
CA GLY A 162 -11.10 -3.01 15.15
C GLY A 162 -10.63 -2.99 13.69
N TYR A 163 -9.48 -3.58 13.32
CA TYR A 163 -8.87 -3.33 12.01
C TYR A 163 -8.69 -4.56 11.12
N TRP A 164 -9.06 -4.40 9.84
CA TRP A 164 -8.88 -5.41 8.80
C TRP A 164 -7.60 -5.15 8.00
N TYR A 165 -6.88 -6.21 7.65
CA TYR A 165 -5.69 -6.17 6.81
C TYR A 165 -5.71 -7.29 5.76
N CYS A 166 -4.95 -7.10 4.69
CA CYS A 166 -4.70 -8.15 3.72
C CYS A 166 -3.40 -8.88 4.10
N TYR A 167 -3.35 -10.19 3.86
CA TYR A 167 -2.08 -10.91 3.89
C TYR A 167 -1.86 -11.60 2.54
N SER A 168 -0.66 -12.09 2.28
CA SER A 168 -0.36 -12.93 1.13
C SER A 168 0.62 -14.01 1.58
N TRP A 169 0.26 -15.27 1.34
CA TRP A 169 1.17 -16.40 1.55
C TRP A 169 2.18 -16.45 0.41
N ILE A 170 3.45 -16.51 0.77
CA ILE A 170 4.58 -16.46 -0.18
C ILE A 170 4.98 -17.88 -0.59
N GLY A 171 4.99 -18.81 0.37
CA GLY A 171 5.48 -20.17 0.17
C GLY A 171 5.93 -20.79 1.48
N ASN A 172 6.07 -22.13 1.48
CA ASN A 172 6.78 -22.88 2.52
C ASN A 172 8.30 -22.80 2.28
#